data_AF-A0A7S2E3N3-F1
#
_entry.id   AF-A0A7S2E3N3-F1
#
_cell.length_a   1.000
_cell.length_b   1.000
_cell.length_c   1.000
_cell.angle_alpha   90.00
_cell.angle_beta   90.00
_cell.angle_gamma   90.00
#
_symmetry.space_group_name_H-M   'P 1'
#
loop_
_entity.id
_entity.type
_entity.pdbx_description
1 polymer ?
#
loop_
_entity_poly.entity_id
_entity_poly.type
_entity_poly.pdbx_seq_one_letter_code
_entity_poly.pdbx_strand_id
1 'polypeptide(L)'
;CLVGQKILVVHGGLGDGMWELDELAEVTRPLTEDRVAEKRHVYNVLWSDPIPETVEQSFGVHDSPRDGHRRLVLSFGKDVTEAFCDRNNIEMVVRSHQEKRGGCGYEVMHG
;
A
#
# COMPACT_ATOMS: atom_id res chain seq x y z
N CYS A 1 -10.59 1.28 -4.20
CA CYS A 1 -11.85 0.64 -4.67
C CYS A 1 -11.96 -0.71 -4.00
N LEU A 2 -13.15 -1.13 -3.55
CA LEU A 2 -13.34 -2.45 -2.95
C LEU A 2 -14.21 -3.30 -3.88
N VAL A 3 -13.66 -4.40 -4.40
CA VAL A 3 -14.34 -5.30 -5.33
C VAL A 3 -14.80 -6.54 -4.57
N GLY A 4 -16.08 -6.89 -4.73
CA GLY A 4 -16.67 -8.07 -4.09
C GLY A 4 -16.57 -8.07 -2.56
N GLN A 5 -16.40 -6.91 -1.93
CA GLN A 5 -16.14 -6.76 -0.49
C GLN A 5 -14.88 -7.49 0.03
N LYS A 6 -14.01 -7.96 -0.88
CA LYS A 6 -12.87 -8.83 -0.55
C LYS A 6 -11.56 -8.40 -1.17
N ILE A 7 -11.57 -7.55 -2.21
CA ILE A 7 -10.36 -7.15 -2.93
C ILE A 7 -10.22 -5.64 -2.89
N LEU A 8 -9.20 -5.16 -2.19
CA LEU A 8 -8.85 -3.73 -2.18
C LEU A 8 -7.98 -3.41 -3.40
N VAL A 9 -8.42 -2.45 -4.22
CA VAL A 9 -7.67 -1.94 -5.37
C VAL A 9 -7.17 -0.53 -5.08
N VAL A 10 -5.84 -0.34 -5.14
CA VAL A 10 -5.11 0.93 -4.88
C VAL A 10 -4.02 1.18 -5.92
N HIS A 11 -3.39 2.36 -5.94
CA HIS A 11 -2.29 2.64 -6.88
C HIS A 11 -0.94 2.15 -6.34
N GLY A 12 -0.53 2.65 -5.18
CA GLY A 12 0.70 2.31 -4.48
C GLY A 12 0.53 1.10 -3.57
N GLY A 13 0.14 1.31 -2.32
CA GLY A 13 0.05 0.20 -1.36
C GLY A 13 -0.48 0.62 0.02
N LEU A 14 -0.01 -0.06 1.06
CA LEU A 14 -0.58 0.05 2.41
C LEU A 14 0.17 1.02 3.33
N GLY A 15 1.41 1.37 3.02
CA GLY A 15 2.28 2.11 3.95
C GLY A 15 2.54 1.30 5.21
N ASP A 16 2.24 1.85 6.38
CA ASP A 16 2.35 1.10 7.65
C ASP A 16 1.20 0.10 7.90
N GLY A 17 0.16 0.12 7.06
CA GLY A 17 -1.01 -0.75 7.19
C GLY A 17 -1.83 -0.50 8.47
N MET A 18 -1.64 0.62 9.18
CA MET A 18 -2.34 0.95 10.43
C MET A 18 -3.52 1.88 10.17
N TRP A 19 -4.41 1.47 9.26
CA TRP A 19 -5.64 2.18 8.92
C TRP A 19 -6.75 1.20 8.49
N GLU A 20 -7.98 1.67 8.49
CA GLU A 20 -9.18 0.92 8.13
C GLU A 20 -9.79 1.42 6.80
N LEU A 21 -10.53 0.54 6.11
CA LEU A 21 -11.15 0.88 4.81
C LEU A 21 -12.07 2.12 4.89
N ASP A 22 -12.77 2.31 6.01
CA ASP A 22 -13.67 3.44 6.22
C ASP A 22 -12.91 4.76 6.27
N GLU A 23 -11.70 4.80 6.87
CA GLU A 23 -10.86 6.00 6.89
C GLU A 23 -10.53 6.47 5.47
N LEU A 24 -10.31 5.54 4.53
CA LEU A 24 -10.07 5.86 3.12
C LEU A 24 -11.37 6.24 2.38
N ALA A 25 -12.50 5.66 2.74
CA ALA A 25 -13.81 5.92 2.13
C ALA A 25 -14.33 7.32 2.48
N GLU A 26 -14.07 7.79 3.71
CA GLU A 26 -14.51 9.10 4.20
C GLU A 26 -13.68 10.29 3.66
N VAL A 27 -12.59 10.01 2.95
CA VAL A 27 -11.74 11.05 2.36
C VAL A 27 -12.53 11.87 1.33
N THR A 28 -12.83 13.13 1.69
CA THR A 28 -13.48 14.08 0.78
C THR A 28 -12.56 14.43 -0.38
N ARG A 29 -13.09 14.29 -1.61
CA ARG A 29 -12.39 14.57 -2.88
C ARG A 29 -13.04 15.78 -3.58
N PRO A 30 -12.30 16.56 -4.39
CA PRO A 30 -10.87 16.43 -4.69
C PRO A 30 -9.96 16.86 -3.54
N LEU A 31 -8.71 16.36 -3.55
CA LEU A 31 -7.66 16.78 -2.63
C LEU A 31 -6.64 17.65 -3.37
N THR A 32 -6.12 18.66 -2.69
CA THR A 32 -4.91 19.37 -3.11
C THR A 32 -3.68 18.57 -2.72
N GLU A 33 -2.54 18.84 -3.34
CA GLU A 33 -1.27 18.15 -3.06
C GLU A 33 -0.91 18.17 -1.57
N ASP A 34 -1.00 19.34 -0.93
CA ASP A 34 -0.72 19.51 0.50
C ASP A 34 -1.62 18.61 1.37
N ARG A 35 -2.93 18.56 1.06
CA ARG A 35 -3.91 17.75 1.80
C ARG A 35 -3.69 16.25 1.63
N VAL A 36 -3.10 15.83 0.51
CA VAL A 36 -2.70 14.43 0.31
C VAL A 36 -1.52 14.11 1.24
N ALA A 37 -0.50 14.97 1.28
CA ALA A 37 0.69 14.75 2.10
C ALA A 37 0.41 14.78 3.61
N GLU A 38 -0.57 15.57 4.06
CA GLU A 38 -1.05 15.59 5.45
C GLU A 38 -1.69 14.26 5.88
N LYS A 39 -2.28 13.51 4.94
CA LYS A 39 -2.94 12.23 5.21
C LYS A 39 -2.04 11.08 4.82
N ARG A 40 -1.24 10.60 5.78
CA ARG A 40 -0.26 9.52 5.55
C ARG A 40 -0.85 8.29 4.87
N HIS A 41 -2.03 7.82 5.26
CA HIS A 41 -2.66 6.66 4.61
C HIS A 41 -3.00 6.96 3.13
N VAL A 42 -3.55 8.14 2.81
CA VAL A 42 -3.82 8.54 1.41
C VAL A 42 -2.53 8.64 0.61
N TYR A 43 -1.50 9.25 1.19
CA TYR A 43 -0.20 9.40 0.53
C TYR A 43 0.44 8.03 0.23
N ASN A 44 0.35 7.09 1.17
CA ASN A 44 0.87 5.73 0.97
C ASN A 44 0.00 4.88 0.02
N VAL A 45 -1.32 5.06 0.01
CA VAL A 45 -2.23 4.48 -1.00
C VAL A 45 -1.83 4.88 -2.42
N LEU A 46 -1.19 6.02 -2.59
CA LEU A 46 -0.67 6.48 -3.87
C LEU A 46 0.78 6.02 -4.14
N TRP A 47 1.66 6.03 -3.14
CA TRP A 47 3.11 5.97 -3.40
C TRP A 47 3.88 4.81 -2.75
N SER A 48 3.29 4.08 -1.80
CA SER A 48 4.02 3.01 -1.09
C SER A 48 4.26 1.77 -1.94
N ASP A 49 5.29 1.00 -1.60
CA ASP A 49 5.69 -0.22 -2.29
C ASP A 49 5.83 -1.42 -1.34
N PRO A 50 5.41 -2.63 -1.74
CA PRO A 50 5.70 -3.85 -0.99
C PRO A 50 7.19 -4.19 -1.09
N ILE A 51 7.73 -4.83 -0.05
CA ILE A 51 9.09 -5.37 -0.01
C ILE A 51 9.01 -6.85 -0.40
N PRO A 52 9.72 -7.30 -1.45
CA PRO A 52 9.71 -8.71 -1.80
C PRO A 52 10.16 -9.61 -0.63
N GLU A 53 9.46 -10.72 -0.41
CA GLU A 53 9.75 -11.69 0.66
C GLU A 53 11.17 -12.30 0.52
N THR A 54 11.73 -12.25 -0.69
CA THR A 54 13.08 -12.72 -1.01
C THR A 54 14.20 -11.79 -0.53
N VAL A 55 13.87 -10.55 -0.14
CA VAL A 55 14.85 -9.59 0.37
C VAL A 55 15.11 -9.85 1.86
N GLU A 56 16.38 -9.82 2.26
CA GLU A 56 16.75 -9.90 3.68
C GLU A 56 16.16 -8.73 4.47
N GLN A 57 15.73 -8.99 5.71
CA GLN A 57 15.11 -7.99 6.58
C GLN A 57 13.79 -7.39 6.03
N SER A 58 13.03 -8.14 5.25
CA SER A 58 11.74 -7.69 4.68
C SER A 58 10.60 -7.51 5.68
N PHE A 59 10.78 -7.93 6.94
CA PHE A 59 9.75 -7.84 7.99
C PHE A 59 9.42 -6.39 8.38
N GLY A 60 8.14 -6.09 8.53
CA GLY A 60 7.64 -4.83 9.05
C GLY A 60 7.66 -3.69 8.03
N VAL A 61 7.86 -2.48 8.54
CA VAL A 61 7.74 -1.23 7.78
C VAL A 61 9.11 -0.56 7.66
N HIS A 62 9.45 -0.14 6.44
CA HIS A 62 10.75 0.41 6.08
C HIS A 62 10.62 1.78 5.44
N ASP A 63 11.71 2.55 5.49
CA ASP A 63 11.79 3.82 4.78
C ASP A 63 11.79 3.59 3.25
N SER A 64 11.13 4.49 2.52
CA SER A 64 11.00 4.40 1.07
C SER A 64 11.82 5.47 0.36
N PRO A 65 12.47 5.15 -0.77
CA PRO A 65 13.14 6.18 -1.59
C PRO A 65 12.16 7.06 -2.37
N ARG A 66 10.86 6.71 -2.41
CA ARG A 66 9.83 7.37 -3.25
C ARG A 66 9.62 8.84 -2.93
N ASP A 67 9.86 9.25 -1.69
CA ASP A 67 9.78 10.64 -1.24
C ASP A 67 11.15 11.25 -0.90
N GLY A 68 12.24 10.62 -1.36
CA GLY A 68 13.60 11.05 -1.04
C GLY A 68 13.98 10.79 0.42
N HIS A 69 13.53 9.68 1.01
CA HIS A 69 13.84 9.30 2.39
C HIS A 69 13.32 10.29 3.44
N ARG A 70 12.15 10.90 3.16
CA ARG A 70 11.46 11.79 4.10
C ARG A 70 10.59 11.03 5.10
N ARG A 71 10.53 9.70 4.99
CA ARG A 71 9.77 8.77 5.85
C ARG A 71 8.26 9.03 5.86
N LEU A 72 7.72 9.70 4.85
CA LEU A 72 6.28 9.89 4.65
C LEU A 72 5.70 8.73 3.85
N VAL A 73 6.44 8.28 2.82
CA VAL A 73 6.16 7.03 2.10
C VAL A 73 6.95 5.91 2.74
N LEU A 74 6.28 4.78 2.95
CA LEU A 74 6.85 3.61 3.60
C LEU A 74 6.80 2.42 2.66
N SER A 75 7.80 1.55 2.76
CA SER A 75 7.76 0.22 2.15
C SER A 75 7.31 -0.78 3.19
N PHE A 76 6.62 -1.84 2.78
CA PHE A 76 5.99 -2.76 3.74
C PHE A 76 6.18 -4.23 3.40
N GLY A 77 6.43 -5.04 4.42
CA GLY A 77 6.57 -6.48 4.32
C GLY A 77 5.26 -7.24 4.21
N LYS A 78 5.39 -8.55 4.10
CA LYS A 78 4.26 -9.50 4.07
C LYS A 78 3.39 -9.40 5.32
N ASP A 79 4.01 -9.32 6.48
CA ASP A 79 3.35 -9.26 7.79
C ASP A 79 2.37 -8.07 7.89
N VAL A 80 2.75 -6.92 7.32
CA VAL A 80 1.88 -5.73 7.24
C VAL A 80 0.67 -5.99 6.35
N THR A 81 0.86 -6.73 5.25
CA THR A 81 -0.23 -7.06 4.32
C THR A 81 -1.21 -8.05 4.94
N GLU A 82 -0.71 -9.12 5.56
CA GLU A 82 -1.53 -10.10 6.28
C GLU A 82 -2.35 -9.43 7.38
N ALA A 83 -1.71 -8.65 8.25
CA ALA A 83 -2.38 -7.97 9.35
C ALA A 83 -3.43 -6.95 8.87
N PHE A 84 -3.16 -6.25 7.76
CA PHE A 84 -4.13 -5.32 7.17
C PHE A 84 -5.34 -6.06 6.59
N CYS A 85 -5.10 -7.16 5.87
CA CYS A 85 -6.16 -8.00 5.30
C CYS A 85 -7.06 -8.57 6.39
N ASP A 86 -6.47 -9.13 7.44
CA ASP A 86 -7.19 -9.68 8.59
C ASP A 86 -8.05 -8.62 9.30
N ARG A 87 -7.47 -7.44 9.57
CA ARG A 87 -8.19 -6.34 10.23
C ARG A 87 -9.40 -5.88 9.44
N ASN A 88 -9.26 -5.80 8.12
CA ASN A 88 -10.30 -5.26 7.24
C ASN A 88 -11.20 -6.34 6.62
N ASN A 89 -11.02 -7.61 7.00
CA ASN A 89 -11.77 -8.77 6.46
C ASN A 89 -11.75 -8.85 4.92
N ILE A 90 -10.61 -8.50 4.32
CA ILE A 90 -10.35 -8.63 2.89
C ILE A 90 -9.33 -9.74 2.63
N GLU A 91 -9.29 -10.24 1.41
CA GLU A 91 -8.47 -11.39 1.03
C GLU A 91 -7.29 -10.99 0.14
N MET A 92 -7.36 -9.82 -0.51
CA MET A 92 -6.35 -9.43 -1.48
C MET A 92 -6.23 -7.91 -1.63
N VAL A 93 -5.00 -7.46 -1.88
CA VAL A 93 -4.70 -6.11 -2.34
C VAL A 93 -4.18 -6.19 -3.78
N VAL A 94 -4.88 -5.53 -4.70
CA VAL A 94 -4.43 -5.32 -6.07
C VAL A 94 -3.89 -3.90 -6.19
N ARG A 95 -2.66 -3.78 -6.66
CA ARG A 95 -1.96 -2.50 -6.82
C ARG A 95 -1.35 -2.32 -8.20
N SER A 96 -0.90 -1.11 -8.49
CA SER A 96 -0.20 -0.74 -9.73
C SER A 96 1.17 -0.14 -9.38
N HIS A 97 1.61 0.97 -9.96
CA HIS A 97 2.78 1.77 -9.55
C HIS A 97 4.20 1.20 -9.81
N GLN A 98 4.44 -0.11 -9.82
CA GLN A 98 5.76 -0.68 -10.15
C GLN A 98 5.74 -1.35 -11.52
N GLU A 99 6.69 -0.99 -12.39
CA GLU A 99 6.92 -1.70 -13.66
C GLU A 99 7.45 -3.11 -13.36
N LYS A 100 6.85 -4.13 -13.99
CA LYS A 100 7.35 -5.51 -13.92
C LYS A 100 7.79 -5.95 -15.31
N ARG A 101 9.11 -6.09 -15.49
CA ARG A 101 9.71 -6.51 -16.76
C ARG A 101 9.78 -8.03 -16.85
N GLY A 102 9.51 -8.56 -18.04
CA GLY A 102 9.74 -9.98 -18.35
C GLY A 102 8.65 -10.96 -17.91
N GLY A 103 7.51 -10.48 -17.41
CA GLY A 103 6.36 -11.31 -17.03
C GLY A 103 5.10 -11.06 -17.88
N CYS A 104 3.96 -11.54 -17.41
CA CYS A 104 2.63 -11.34 -18.05
C CYS A 104 2.00 -9.97 -17.73
N GLY A 105 2.80 -8.97 -17.35
CA GLY A 105 2.32 -7.65 -16.93
C GLY A 105 1.84 -7.57 -15.47
N TYR A 106 2.04 -8.62 -14.66
CA TYR A 106 1.76 -8.63 -13.22
C TYR A 106 2.77 -9.50 -12.46
N GLU A 107 2.81 -9.33 -11.14
CA GLU A 107 3.57 -10.15 -10.20
C GLU A 107 2.70 -10.41 -8.96
N VAL A 108 2.76 -11.63 -8.43
CA VAL A 108 2.13 -11.98 -7.14
C VAL A 108 3.19 -11.81 -6.04
N MET A 109 2.84 -11.08 -4.99
CA MET A 109 3.69 -10.82 -3.84
C MET A 109 2.90 -11.09 -2.56
N HIS A 110 3.60 -11.42 -1.48
CA HIS A 110 3.00 -11.58 -0.14
C HIS A 110 2.03 -12.77 0.00
N GLY A 111 2.22 -13.79 -0.85
CA GLY A 111 1.65 -15.15 -0.73
C GLY A 111 0.15 -15.24 -0.57
#